data_AF-A0A8T2AVC8-F1
#
_entry.id   AF-A0A8T2AVC8-F1
#
_cell.length_a   1.000
_cell.length_b   1.000
_cell.length_c   1.000
_cell.angle_alpha   90.00
_cell.angle_beta   90.00
_cell.angle_gamma   90.00
#
_symmetry.space_group_name_H-M   'P 1'
#
loop_
_entity.id
_entity.type
_entity.pdbx_description
1 polymer ?
#
loop_
_entity_poly.entity_id
_entity_poly.type
_entity_poly.pdbx_seq_one_letter_code
_entity_poly.pdbx_strand_id
1 'polypeptide(L)'
;QLLRKRCPRNKGAIIWYDQCLVEFSSLDTFGQINYDDNFCMPSTKNLIGDSISFEERLRLLDNLTEMAVTKIDRNIKGIKKAVLYAAGEKRLGKNNLYGMVQCSGDLSVQGCNECMTYYTVHFQNCWKSKQGVRVLSRSCNFRYELYPFINPKGPYYTKF
;
A
#
# COMPACT_ATOMS: atom_id res chain seq x y z
N GLN A 1 23.39 -4.19 5.14
CA GLN A 1 24.55 -3.28 4.95
C GLN A 1 24.20 -1.98 4.19
N LEU A 2 23.23 -1.98 3.26
CA LEU A 2 22.88 -0.81 2.42
C LEU A 2 22.36 0.41 3.20
N LEU A 3 21.40 0.22 4.11
CA LEU A 3 20.79 1.31 4.91
C LEU A 3 21.84 2.12 5.69
N ARG A 4 22.75 1.46 6.42
CA ARG A 4 23.82 2.12 7.18
C ARG A 4 24.78 2.93 6.29
N LYS A 5 24.99 2.52 5.03
CA LYS A 5 25.82 3.27 4.07
C LYS A 5 25.10 4.51 3.52
N ARG A 6 23.79 4.43 3.28
CA ARG A 6 22.97 5.54 2.74
C ARG A 6 22.56 6.57 3.80
N CYS A 7 22.42 6.13 5.04
CA CYS A 7 22.06 6.97 6.18
C CYS A 7 23.18 6.94 7.24
N PRO A 8 24.40 7.41 6.91
CA PRO A 8 25.50 7.40 7.87
C PRO A 8 25.17 8.34 9.04
N ARG A 9 25.45 7.89 10.28
CA ARG A 9 25.31 8.67 11.52
C ARG A 9 23.89 9.06 11.94
N ASN A 10 22.85 8.63 11.21
CA ASN A 10 21.47 8.82 11.64
C ASN A 10 21.06 7.74 12.65
N LYS A 11 20.22 8.13 13.63
CA LYS A 11 19.65 7.22 14.65
C LYS A 11 18.51 6.36 14.10
N GLY A 12 18.02 6.68 12.92
CA GLY A 12 17.03 5.90 12.18
C GLY A 12 17.30 5.92 10.68
N ALA A 13 16.75 4.94 9.97
CA ALA A 13 16.84 4.80 8.53
C ALA A 13 15.70 3.90 8.03
N ILE A 14 15.06 4.30 6.94
CA ILE A 14 13.96 3.57 6.31
C ILE A 14 14.24 3.38 4.81
N ILE A 15 13.88 2.22 4.27
CA ILE A 15 13.98 1.93 2.84
C ILE A 15 12.79 1.09 2.38
N TRP A 16 12.15 1.55 1.32
CA TRP A 16 11.05 0.86 0.66
C TRP A 16 11.57 0.18 -0.62
N TYR A 17 11.33 -1.12 -0.71
CA TYR A 17 11.43 -1.91 -1.92
C TYR A 17 10.03 -2.20 -2.45
N ASP A 18 9.93 -2.69 -3.68
CA ASP A 18 8.63 -3.01 -4.30
C ASP A 18 7.82 -4.06 -3.52
N GLN A 19 8.47 -4.93 -2.74
CA GLN A 19 7.83 -6.03 -2.00
C GLN A 19 8.03 -5.96 -0.48
N CYS A 20 8.91 -5.09 0.01
CA CYS A 20 9.32 -5.07 1.42
C CYS A 20 9.67 -3.66 1.88
N LEU A 21 9.44 -3.39 3.15
CA LEU A 21 9.94 -2.23 3.86
C LEU A 21 10.92 -2.68 4.94
N VAL A 22 12.01 -1.93 5.12
CA VAL A 22 12.92 -2.12 6.26
C VAL A 22 13.16 -0.78 6.92
N GLU A 23 12.94 -0.73 8.22
CA GLU A 23 13.16 0.46 9.04
C GLU A 23 13.97 0.12 10.29
N PHE A 24 14.87 1.03 10.64
CA PHE A 24 15.47 1.16 11.96
C PHE A 24 15.06 2.53 12.50
N SER A 25 14.52 2.60 13.71
CA SER A 25 14.16 3.87 14.33
C SER A 25 14.33 3.80 15.83
N SER A 26 14.71 4.92 16.44
CA SER A 26 14.70 5.10 17.89
C SER A 26 13.34 5.52 18.43
N LEU A 27 12.38 5.81 17.54
CA LEU A 27 11.00 6.16 17.90
C LEU A 27 10.18 4.88 18.06
N ASP A 28 9.55 4.75 19.23
CA ASP A 28 8.56 3.71 19.49
C ASP A 28 7.19 4.18 19.02
N THR A 29 6.75 3.64 17.88
CA THR A 29 5.43 3.87 17.32
C THR A 29 4.63 2.58 17.22
N PHE A 30 4.93 1.59 18.07
CA PHE A 30 4.26 0.29 18.02
C PHE A 30 2.74 0.45 18.20
N GLY A 31 1.99 -0.07 17.24
CA GLY A 31 0.53 0.00 17.21
C GLY A 31 -0.04 1.39 16.92
N GLN A 32 0.80 2.38 16.61
CA GLN A 32 0.42 3.75 16.33
C GLN A 32 0.61 4.07 14.84
N ILE A 33 -0.28 4.93 14.31
CA ILE A 33 -0.13 5.44 12.95
C ILE A 33 0.94 6.54 12.98
N ASN A 34 1.99 6.34 12.20
CA ASN A 34 3.03 7.34 11.98
C ASN A 34 2.64 8.19 10.76
N TYR A 35 2.49 9.49 10.99
CA TYR A 35 2.14 10.50 9.97
C TYR A 35 3.35 11.32 9.50
N ASP A 36 4.55 10.96 9.95
CA ASP A 36 5.82 11.54 9.52
C ASP A 36 6.49 10.65 8.47
N ASP A 37 7.53 11.17 7.81
CA ASP A 37 8.41 10.46 6.88
C ASP A 37 7.68 9.65 5.78
N ASN A 38 6.51 10.11 5.36
CA ASN A 38 5.73 9.56 4.26
C ASN A 38 5.93 10.36 2.97
N PHE A 39 5.74 9.70 1.84
CA PHE A 39 5.83 10.36 0.55
C PHE A 39 5.00 9.66 -0.52
N CYS A 40 4.59 10.47 -1.50
CA CYS A 40 3.86 10.02 -2.66
C CYS A 40 4.75 10.10 -3.90
N MET A 41 4.79 9.00 -4.65
CA MET A 41 5.48 8.87 -5.93
C MET A 41 4.45 8.65 -7.03
N PRO A 42 4.00 9.72 -7.72
CA PRO A 42 3.12 9.56 -8.85
C PRO A 42 3.89 9.03 -10.06
N SER A 43 3.20 8.26 -10.90
CA SER A 43 3.71 7.96 -12.23
C SER A 43 3.93 9.24 -13.05
N THR A 44 4.92 9.21 -13.95
CA THR A 44 5.23 10.35 -14.82
C THR A 44 4.14 10.61 -15.85
N LYS A 45 3.38 9.58 -16.22
CA LYS A 45 2.27 9.67 -17.16
C LYS A 45 0.97 10.03 -16.45
N ASN A 46 0.22 10.94 -17.05
CA ASN A 46 -1.15 11.21 -16.66
C ASN A 46 -2.08 10.16 -17.26
N LEU A 47 -3.30 10.05 -16.70
CA LEU A 47 -4.38 9.35 -17.38
C LEU A 47 -4.70 10.06 -18.71
N ILE A 48 -4.95 9.27 -19.76
CA ILE A 48 -5.36 9.79 -21.06
C ILE A 48 -6.89 9.77 -21.11
N GLY A 49 -7.49 10.96 -21.03
CA GLY A 49 -8.95 11.11 -20.88
C GLY A 49 -9.47 10.46 -19.59
N ASP A 50 -10.76 10.09 -19.58
CA ASP A 50 -11.43 9.42 -18.44
C ASP A 50 -11.36 7.89 -18.54
N SER A 51 -10.18 7.35 -18.89
CA SER A 51 -10.03 5.92 -19.14
C SER A 51 -10.37 5.05 -17.92
N ILE A 52 -10.17 5.61 -16.71
CA ILE A 52 -10.53 5.02 -15.41
C ILE A 52 -10.84 6.18 -14.44
N SER A 53 -12.04 6.19 -13.85
CA SER A 53 -12.45 7.25 -12.93
C SER A 53 -11.65 7.23 -11.61
N PHE A 54 -11.70 8.32 -10.85
CA PHE A 54 -11.06 8.39 -9.54
C PHE A 54 -11.75 7.45 -8.53
N GLU A 55 -13.07 7.36 -8.61
CA GLU A 55 -13.92 6.51 -7.78
C GLU A 55 -13.63 5.03 -8.00
N GLU A 56 -13.39 4.60 -9.24
CA GLU A 56 -13.01 3.20 -9.52
C GLU A 56 -11.64 2.84 -8.92
N ARG A 57 -10.71 3.80 -8.87
CA ARG A 57 -9.41 3.60 -8.21
C ARG A 57 -9.55 3.52 -6.70
N LEU A 58 -10.34 4.42 -6.11
CA LEU A 58 -10.66 4.37 -4.68
C LEU A 58 -11.34 3.05 -4.29
N ARG A 59 -12.39 2.65 -5.02
CA ARG A 59 -13.09 1.37 -4.80
C ARG A 59 -12.16 0.17 -4.81
N LEU A 60 -11.18 0.13 -5.72
CA LEU A 60 -10.19 -0.95 -5.72
C LEU A 60 -9.35 -0.93 -4.43
N LEU A 61 -8.86 0.24 -4.01
CA LEU A 61 -8.06 0.37 -2.79
C LEU A 61 -8.89 0.04 -1.54
N ASP A 62 -10.16 0.43 -1.50
CA ASP A 62 -11.08 0.12 -0.40
C ASP A 62 -11.34 -1.39 -0.30
N ASN A 63 -11.68 -2.04 -1.44
CA ASN A 63 -11.85 -3.50 -1.49
C ASN A 63 -10.58 -4.23 -1.04
N LEU A 64 -9.41 -3.78 -1.49
CA LEU A 64 -8.15 -4.38 -1.07
C LEU A 64 -7.86 -4.14 0.41
N THR A 65 -8.21 -2.98 0.95
CA THR A 65 -8.09 -2.68 2.38
C THR A 65 -8.98 -3.60 3.20
N GLU A 66 -10.24 -3.77 2.82
CA GLU A 66 -11.17 -4.70 3.45
C GLU A 66 -10.62 -6.14 3.43
N MET A 67 -10.09 -6.59 2.29
CA MET A 67 -9.46 -7.91 2.19
C MET A 67 -8.22 -8.02 3.08
N ALA A 68 -7.38 -6.99 3.15
CA ALA A 68 -6.18 -6.99 3.97
C ALA A 68 -6.52 -7.15 5.47
N VAL A 69 -7.62 -6.56 5.93
CA VAL A 69 -8.02 -6.59 7.34
C VAL A 69 -8.95 -7.74 7.73
N THR A 70 -9.59 -8.42 6.76
CA THR A 70 -10.51 -9.54 7.02
C THR A 70 -9.88 -10.90 6.74
N LYS A 71 -8.93 -10.99 5.80
CA LYS A 71 -8.31 -12.26 5.42
C LYS A 71 -7.34 -12.73 6.50
N ILE A 72 -7.49 -14.00 6.89
CA ILE A 72 -6.60 -14.70 7.82
C ILE A 72 -5.86 -15.78 7.03
N ASP A 73 -4.54 -15.90 7.21
CA ASP A 73 -3.77 -16.99 6.62
C ASP A 73 -3.98 -18.29 7.38
N ARG A 74 -4.80 -19.18 6.81
CA ARG A 74 -5.10 -20.49 7.39
C ARG A 74 -3.93 -21.46 7.34
N ASN A 75 -2.87 -21.16 6.57
CA ASN A 75 -1.68 -22.01 6.50
C ASN A 75 -0.76 -21.81 7.70
N ILE A 76 -0.87 -20.67 8.41
CA ILE A 76 -0.04 -20.40 9.58
C ILE A 76 -0.80 -20.81 10.84
N LYS A 77 -0.50 -22.00 11.35
CA LYS A 77 -1.11 -22.52 12.59
C LYS A 77 -0.89 -21.55 13.75
N GLY A 78 -1.96 -21.24 14.46
CA GLY A 78 -1.94 -20.38 15.65
C GLY A 78 -2.06 -18.88 15.38
N ILE A 79 -1.91 -18.42 14.14
CA ILE A 79 -2.16 -17.02 13.79
C ILE A 79 -3.65 -16.84 13.45
N LYS A 80 -4.34 -16.07 14.28
CA LYS A 80 -5.73 -15.62 14.05
C LYS A 80 -5.82 -14.14 13.64
N LYS A 81 -4.68 -13.51 13.34
CA LYS A 81 -4.61 -12.10 12.96
C LYS A 81 -4.83 -11.95 11.45
N ALA A 82 -5.42 -10.82 11.07
CA ALA A 82 -5.49 -10.39 9.68
C ALA A 82 -4.10 -10.34 9.04
N VAL A 83 -4.02 -10.65 7.76
CA VAL A 83 -2.76 -10.67 7.00
C VAL A 83 -2.19 -9.26 6.82
N LEU A 84 -3.05 -8.23 6.87
CA LEU A 84 -2.67 -6.82 6.69
C LEU A 84 -2.00 -6.54 5.33
N TYR A 85 -2.31 -7.37 4.34
CA TYR A 85 -1.84 -7.24 2.97
C TYR A 85 -2.88 -7.82 2.01
N ALA A 86 -3.10 -7.12 0.90
CA ALA A 86 -3.87 -7.62 -0.22
C ALA A 86 -3.35 -7.02 -1.53
N ALA A 87 -3.46 -7.78 -2.62
CA ALA A 87 -3.21 -7.29 -3.96
C ALA A 87 -4.30 -7.80 -4.90
N GLY A 88 -4.46 -7.16 -6.05
CA GLY A 88 -5.44 -7.61 -7.01
C GLY A 88 -5.54 -6.77 -8.26
N GLU A 89 -6.46 -7.18 -9.12
CA GLU A 89 -6.79 -6.48 -10.35
C GLU A 89 -8.30 -6.40 -10.55
N LYS A 90 -8.74 -5.33 -11.21
CA LYS A 90 -10.11 -5.16 -11.68
C LYS A 90 -10.09 -4.82 -13.16
N ARG A 91 -10.88 -5.53 -13.95
CA ARG A 91 -11.06 -5.21 -15.38
C ARG A 91 -12.03 -4.05 -15.53
N LEU A 92 -11.61 -2.99 -16.22
CA LEU A 92 -12.40 -1.79 -16.49
C LEU A 92 -12.43 -1.54 -18.01
N GLY A 93 -13.40 -2.18 -18.67
CA GLY A 93 -13.53 -2.15 -20.12
C GLY A 93 -12.33 -2.80 -20.83
N LYS A 94 -11.55 -1.97 -21.52
CA LYS A 94 -10.31 -2.38 -22.22
C LYS A 94 -9.06 -2.32 -21.35
N ASN A 95 -9.14 -1.65 -20.20
CA ASN A 95 -8.02 -1.48 -19.28
C ASN A 95 -8.13 -2.45 -18.11
N ASN A 96 -7.00 -2.76 -17.48
CA ASN A 96 -6.95 -3.43 -16.19
C ASN A 96 -6.34 -2.46 -15.18
N LEU A 97 -6.97 -2.36 -14.01
CA LEU A 97 -6.46 -1.61 -12.88
C LEU A 97 -5.85 -2.60 -11.89
N TYR A 98 -4.59 -2.40 -11.52
CA TYR A 98 -3.85 -3.24 -10.58
C TYR A 98 -3.65 -2.47 -9.28
N GLY A 99 -3.81 -3.14 -8.14
CA GLY A 99 -3.71 -2.52 -6.82
C GLY A 99 -3.02 -3.40 -5.80
N MET A 100 -2.43 -2.76 -4.79
CA MET A 100 -1.85 -3.39 -3.61
C MET A 100 -2.01 -2.47 -2.41
N VAL A 101 -2.36 -3.07 -1.27
CA VAL A 101 -2.44 -2.44 0.05
C VAL A 101 -1.62 -3.26 1.04
N GLN A 102 -0.86 -2.59 1.90
CA GLN A 102 -0.09 -3.21 2.97
C GLN A 102 -0.13 -2.32 4.21
N CYS A 103 -0.45 -2.90 5.37
CA CYS A 103 -0.36 -2.24 6.67
C CYS A 103 0.77 -2.88 7.50
N SER A 104 1.35 -2.13 8.43
CA SER A 104 2.39 -2.65 9.31
C SER A 104 1.81 -3.69 10.28
N GLY A 105 2.60 -4.74 10.55
CA GLY A 105 2.13 -5.91 11.30
C GLY A 105 1.73 -5.64 12.74
N ASP A 106 2.08 -4.48 13.29
CA ASP A 106 1.76 -4.01 14.64
C ASP A 106 0.42 -3.26 14.73
N LEU A 107 -0.14 -2.78 13.61
CA LEU A 107 -1.44 -2.12 13.61
C LEU A 107 -2.60 -3.07 13.92
N SER A 108 -3.68 -2.49 14.45
CA SER A 108 -4.98 -3.13 14.56
C SER A 108 -5.72 -3.06 13.22
N VAL A 109 -6.81 -3.82 13.10
CA VAL A 109 -7.72 -3.74 11.94
C VAL A 109 -8.24 -2.32 11.74
N GLN A 110 -8.64 -1.66 12.83
CA GLN A 110 -9.10 -0.27 12.79
C GLN A 110 -7.97 0.67 12.36
N GLY A 111 -6.77 0.53 12.94
CA GLY A 111 -5.63 1.37 12.61
C GLY A 111 -5.19 1.24 11.15
N CYS A 112 -5.31 0.05 10.56
CA CYS A 112 -5.06 -0.15 9.13
C CYS A 112 -6.08 0.63 8.26
N ASN A 113 -7.37 0.56 8.58
CA ASN A 113 -8.41 1.30 7.85
C ASN A 113 -8.24 2.82 7.97
N GLU A 114 -7.97 3.31 9.18
CA GLU A 114 -7.72 4.72 9.43
C GLU A 114 -6.50 5.22 8.66
N CYS A 115 -5.39 4.47 8.70
CA CYS A 115 -4.17 4.80 7.98
C CYS A 115 -4.42 4.88 6.46
N MET A 116 -5.11 3.89 5.90
CA MET A 116 -5.43 3.84 4.47
C MET A 116 -6.33 5.01 4.05
N THR A 117 -7.37 5.30 4.84
CA THR A 117 -8.29 6.42 4.60
C THR A 117 -7.57 7.76 4.67
N TYR A 118 -6.68 7.92 5.66
CA TYR A 118 -5.89 9.14 5.80
C TYR A 118 -5.03 9.37 4.56
N TYR A 119 -4.26 8.37 4.12
CA TYR A 119 -3.28 8.57 3.04
C TYR A 119 -3.90 8.67 1.65
N THR A 120 -5.05 8.06 1.38
CA THR A 120 -5.77 8.25 0.11
C THR A 120 -6.22 9.71 -0.05
N VAL A 121 -6.70 10.33 1.03
CA VAL A 121 -7.14 11.73 1.06
C VAL A 121 -5.96 12.70 1.13
N HIS A 122 -5.02 12.49 2.05
CA HIS A 122 -3.86 13.36 2.26
C HIS A 122 -3.05 13.53 0.98
N PHE A 123 -2.82 12.44 0.24
CA PHE A 123 -2.08 12.47 -1.01
C PHE A 123 -2.97 12.61 -2.25
N GLN A 124 -4.27 12.87 -2.15
CA GLN A 124 -5.19 12.92 -3.29
C GLN A 124 -4.66 13.77 -4.46
N ASN A 125 -4.13 14.97 -4.18
CA ASN A 125 -3.60 15.87 -5.20
C ASN A 125 -2.40 15.29 -5.96
N CYS A 126 -1.63 14.40 -5.35
CA CYS A 126 -0.48 13.75 -5.96
C CYS A 126 -0.91 12.77 -7.08
N TRP A 127 -2.03 12.08 -6.92
CA TRP A 127 -2.38 10.94 -7.78
C TRP A 127 -3.70 11.04 -8.53
N LYS A 128 -4.56 12.02 -8.21
CA LYS A 128 -5.89 12.17 -8.84
C LYS A 128 -5.87 12.09 -10.37
N SER A 129 -4.87 12.67 -11.03
CA SER A 129 -4.71 12.72 -12.50
C SER A 129 -3.72 11.69 -13.08
N LYS A 130 -3.19 10.79 -12.24
CA LYS A 130 -2.08 9.90 -12.61
C LYS A 130 -2.55 8.51 -12.97
N GLN A 131 -1.86 7.85 -13.91
CA GLN A 131 -2.20 6.46 -14.27
C GLN A 131 -1.76 5.44 -13.20
N GLY A 132 -0.91 5.87 -12.29
CA GLY A 132 -0.39 5.06 -11.19
C GLY A 132 0.26 5.92 -10.13
N VAL A 133 0.36 5.36 -8.92
CA VAL A 133 0.97 5.99 -7.75
C VAL A 133 1.55 4.93 -6.83
N ARG A 134 2.59 5.31 -6.08
CA ARG A 134 3.04 4.62 -4.88
C ARG A 134 2.97 5.60 -3.72
N VAL A 135 2.18 5.28 -2.70
CA VAL A 135 2.19 5.99 -1.42
C VAL A 135 2.90 5.12 -0.40
N LEU A 136 3.93 5.69 0.20
CA LEU A 136 4.89 4.99 1.04
C LEU A 136 4.90 5.65 2.42
N SER A 137 4.65 4.84 3.45
CA SER A 137 4.72 5.22 4.84
C SER A 137 5.35 4.08 5.65
N ARG A 138 5.57 4.31 6.94
CA ARG A 138 5.88 3.25 7.90
C ARG A 138 4.66 2.39 8.23
N SER A 139 3.49 3.02 8.32
CA SER A 139 2.29 2.40 8.89
C SER A 139 1.41 1.71 7.86
N CYS A 140 1.23 2.29 6.68
CA CYS A 140 0.55 1.64 5.58
C CYS A 140 0.92 2.22 4.22
N ASN A 141 0.89 1.36 3.21
CA ASN A 141 1.35 1.65 1.87
C ASN A 141 0.27 1.24 0.88
N PHE A 142 0.13 2.00 -0.20
CA PHE A 142 -0.65 1.54 -1.34
C PHE A 142 0.00 1.86 -2.67
N ARG A 143 -0.28 1.02 -3.63
CA ARG A 143 0.15 1.21 -5.01
C ARG A 143 -0.99 0.83 -5.93
N TYR A 144 -1.22 1.65 -6.95
CA TYR A 144 -1.99 1.21 -8.11
C TYR A 144 -1.26 1.58 -9.39
N GLU A 145 -1.52 0.80 -10.43
CA GLU A 145 -0.94 0.97 -11.77
C GLU A 145 -1.91 0.44 -12.83
N LEU A 146 -1.71 0.83 -14.10
CA LEU A 146 -2.42 0.23 -15.25
C LEU A 146 -1.66 -0.96 -15.88
N TYR A 147 -0.62 -1.43 -15.23
CA TYR A 147 0.18 -2.58 -15.64
C TYR A 147 0.43 -3.50 -14.44
N PRO A 148 0.60 -4.80 -14.66
CA PRO A 148 0.85 -5.74 -13.58
C PRO A 148 2.20 -5.47 -12.91
N PHE A 149 2.20 -5.42 -11.58
CA PHE A 149 3.42 -5.27 -10.77
C PHE A 149 3.52 -6.28 -9.61
N ILE A 150 2.48 -7.09 -9.38
CA ILE A 150 2.46 -8.21 -8.43
C ILE A 150 2.16 -9.50 -9.20
N ASN A 151 2.73 -10.61 -8.76
CA ASN A 151 2.45 -11.93 -9.33
C ASN A 151 0.98 -12.32 -9.07
N PRO A 152 0.15 -12.54 -10.11
CA PRO A 152 -1.26 -12.86 -9.94
C PRO A 152 -1.52 -14.25 -9.32
N LYS A 153 -0.48 -15.09 -9.19
CA LYS A 153 -0.56 -16.41 -8.54
C LYS A 153 -0.29 -16.36 -7.03
N GLY A 154 -0.09 -15.18 -6.45
CA GLY A 154 0.14 -15.02 -5.02
C GLY A 154 -1.09 -15.38 -4.17
N PRO A 155 -0.92 -15.92 -2.94
CA PRO A 155 -2.03 -16.37 -2.09
C PRO A 155 -2.98 -15.23 -1.65
N TYR A 156 -2.52 -13.98 -1.71
CA TYR A 156 -3.26 -12.77 -1.35
C TYR A 156 -3.64 -11.91 -2.55
N TYR A 157 -3.50 -12.46 -3.76
CA TYR A 157 -3.94 -11.80 -4.98
C TYR A 157 -5.41 -12.11 -5.26
N THR A 158 -6.18 -11.14 -5.75
CA THR A 158 -7.60 -11.32 -6.11
C THR A 158 -7.93 -10.65 -7.43
N LYS A 159 -8.77 -11.29 -8.23
CA LYS A 159 -9.32 -10.73 -9.46
C LYS A 159 -10.77 -10.36 -9.20
N PHE A 160 -11.09 -9.07 -9.30
CA PHE A 160 -12.42 -8.51 -9.13
C PHE A 160 -13.20 -8.52 -10.44
#